data_AF-A0A644U8Y9-F1
#
_entry.id   AF-A0A644U8Y9-F1
#
_cell.length_a   1.000
_cell.length_b   1.000
_cell.length_c   1.000
_cell.angle_alpha   90.00
_cell.angle_beta   90.00
_cell.angle_gamma   90.00
#
_symmetry.space_group_name_H-M   'P 1'
#
loop_
_entity.id
_entity.type
_entity.pdbx_description
1 polymer ?
#
loop_
_entity_poly.entity_id
_entity_poly.type
_entity_poly.pdbx_seq_one_letter_code
_entity_poly.pdbx_strand_id
1 'polypeptide(L)'
;MPNTKNELSNNTGGGSKNPEITNNNQKSNKDSNSSNNSIKSSNYYKSLKNTITITSLPSASGTGLPYVWTTNTWKNYCPLCGKYGGLLINPKGVYEKEITCKYCDADYCGSSGKDKAYGSRATLIRA
;
A
#
# COMPACT_ATOMS: atom_id res chain seq x y z
N MET A 1 -27.27 42.96 28.95
CA MET A 1 -27.38 42.66 30.40
C MET A 1 -27.07 41.18 30.62
N PRO A 2 -26.50 40.84 31.79
CA PRO A 2 -25.41 39.88 31.92
C PRO A 2 -25.82 38.59 32.66
N ASN A 3 -24.80 37.74 32.87
CA ASN A 3 -24.70 36.65 33.86
C ASN A 3 -25.43 35.34 33.48
N THR A 4 -24.86 34.16 33.74
CA THR A 4 -24.19 33.80 35.00
C THR A 4 -23.19 32.66 34.81
N LYS A 5 -22.03 32.78 35.48
CA LYS A 5 -21.08 31.70 35.78
C LYS A 5 -21.66 30.78 36.85
N ASN A 6 -21.32 29.50 36.84
CA ASN A 6 -21.12 28.67 38.05
C ASN A 6 -20.41 27.39 37.59
N GLU A 7 -19.12 27.20 37.85
CA GLU A 7 -18.45 26.81 39.11
C GLU A 7 -18.65 25.34 39.53
N LEU A 8 -17.49 24.64 39.51
CA LEU A 8 -16.96 23.60 40.40
C LEU A 8 -17.77 22.34 40.75
N SER A 9 -17.15 21.17 40.52
CA SER A 9 -16.59 20.35 41.63
C SER A 9 -15.79 19.13 41.14
N ASN A 10 -14.79 18.75 41.94
CA ASN A 10 -13.72 17.76 41.70
C ASN A 10 -14.05 16.34 42.19
N ASN A 11 -13.15 15.40 41.82
CA ASN A 11 -12.80 14.11 42.47
C ASN A 11 -13.77 12.91 42.23
N THR A 12 -13.35 11.65 42.03
CA THR A 12 -12.16 10.88 42.43
C THR A 12 -12.12 9.51 41.72
N GLY A 13 -10.93 8.95 41.47
CA GLY A 13 -10.66 7.50 41.69
C GLY A 13 -10.69 6.49 40.52
N GLY A 14 -9.52 5.90 40.23
CA GLY A 14 -9.37 4.45 40.06
C GLY A 14 -9.12 3.86 38.66
N GLY A 15 -7.95 3.23 38.47
CA GLY A 15 -7.91 1.91 37.80
C GLY A 15 -7.21 1.76 36.43
N SER A 16 -5.88 1.73 36.43
CA SER A 16 -4.99 0.73 35.77
C SER A 16 -5.12 0.32 34.29
N LYS A 17 -3.97 0.55 33.61
CA LYS A 17 -3.13 -0.41 32.84
C LYS A 17 -3.39 -0.60 31.34
N ASN A 18 -2.59 0.16 30.59
CA ASN A 18 -2.04 -0.15 29.27
C ASN A 18 -1.08 -1.37 29.38
N PRO A 19 -0.96 -2.26 28.36
CA PRO A 19 0.24 -3.06 28.19
C PRO A 19 1.01 -2.62 26.95
N GLU A 20 2.12 -1.94 27.23
CA GLU A 20 3.32 -1.83 26.42
C GLU A 20 3.97 -3.22 26.34
N ILE A 21 4.16 -3.79 25.14
CA ILE A 21 4.89 -5.05 24.96
C ILE A 21 6.33 -4.75 24.56
N THR A 22 7.18 -4.92 25.55
CA THR A 22 8.63 -4.82 25.63
C THR A 22 9.38 -5.75 24.67
N ASN A 23 10.42 -5.22 24.01
CA ASN A 23 11.49 -5.99 23.38
C ASN A 23 12.53 -6.39 24.43
N ASN A 24 12.96 -7.66 24.50
CA ASN A 24 14.22 -8.07 25.15
C ASN A 24 14.83 -9.36 24.55
N ASN A 25 16.01 -9.16 23.94
CA ASN A 25 17.29 -9.89 24.00
C ASN A 25 17.49 -11.41 23.74
N GLN A 26 18.34 -11.66 22.73
CA GLN A 26 19.60 -12.46 22.70
C GLN A 26 19.65 -14.00 22.90
N LYS A 27 19.93 -14.68 21.77
CA LYS A 27 21.11 -15.55 21.44
C LYS A 27 21.21 -17.03 21.92
N SER A 28 21.25 -17.93 20.90
CA SER A 28 21.94 -19.25 20.74
C SER A 28 21.53 -20.45 21.63
N ASN A 29 21.45 -21.73 21.21
CA ASN A 29 21.92 -22.48 20.03
C ASN A 29 21.14 -23.80 19.86
N LYS A 30 21.04 -24.25 18.60
CA LYS A 30 20.99 -25.63 18.06
C LYS A 30 20.03 -26.66 18.66
N ASP A 31 18.99 -26.98 17.88
CA ASP A 31 18.76 -28.35 17.42
C ASP A 31 18.30 -28.32 15.96
N SER A 32 19.07 -28.99 15.11
CA SER A 32 18.82 -29.12 13.68
C SER A 32 17.83 -30.26 13.45
N ASN A 33 16.60 -29.93 13.04
CA ASN A 33 15.82 -30.83 12.18
C ASN A 33 15.22 -30.00 11.04
N SER A 34 15.99 -29.98 9.95
CA SER A 34 15.72 -29.29 8.70
C SER A 34 14.60 -30.01 7.95
N SER A 35 13.39 -29.45 8.02
CA SER A 35 12.27 -29.81 7.13
C SER A 35 12.06 -28.67 6.14
N ASN A 36 12.53 -28.90 4.91
CA ASN A 36 12.60 -27.99 3.76
C ASN A 36 11.24 -27.51 3.20
N ASN A 37 10.41 -26.80 3.99
CA ASN A 37 9.11 -26.29 3.51
C ASN A 37 8.95 -24.75 3.58
N SER A 38 9.92 -24.00 4.11
CA SER A 38 9.82 -22.54 4.28
C SER A 38 10.23 -21.71 3.06
N ILE A 39 10.99 -22.29 2.12
CA ILE A 39 11.60 -21.54 0.99
C ILE A 39 10.58 -21.26 -0.13
N LYS A 40 9.54 -22.10 -0.31
CA LYS A 40 8.48 -21.84 -1.30
C LYS A 40 7.55 -20.71 -0.87
N SER A 41 7.21 -20.65 0.41
CA SER A 41 6.32 -19.62 0.98
C SER A 41 7.00 -18.25 0.98
N SER A 42 8.26 -18.14 1.40
CA SER A 42 8.98 -16.85 1.43
C SER A 42 9.18 -16.25 0.04
N ASN A 43 9.48 -17.06 -0.98
CA ASN A 43 9.61 -16.59 -2.36
C ASN A 43 8.25 -16.25 -2.99
N TYR A 44 7.18 -16.97 -2.64
CA TYR A 44 5.83 -16.65 -3.06
C TYR A 44 5.32 -15.34 -2.44
N TYR A 45 5.51 -15.12 -1.13
CA TYR A 45 5.20 -13.86 -0.46
C TYR A 45 6.11 -12.71 -0.91
N LYS A 46 7.37 -12.99 -1.26
CA LYS A 46 8.28 -12.03 -1.90
C LYS A 46 7.83 -11.71 -3.34
N SER A 47 7.36 -12.70 -4.09
CA SER A 47 6.77 -12.54 -5.43
C SER A 47 5.48 -11.72 -5.39
N LEU A 48 4.59 -11.97 -4.42
CA LEU A 48 3.39 -11.17 -4.16
C LEU A 48 3.73 -9.74 -3.76
N LYS A 49 4.86 -9.50 -3.07
CA LYS A 49 5.38 -8.13 -2.85
C LYS A 49 5.95 -7.50 -4.12
N ASN A 50 6.42 -8.30 -5.08
CA ASN A 50 7.07 -7.83 -6.30
C ASN A 50 6.09 -7.49 -7.42
N THR A 51 4.82 -7.86 -7.30
CA THR A 51 3.79 -7.61 -8.30
C THR A 51 2.53 -7.01 -7.67
N ILE A 52 1.71 -6.34 -8.47
CA ILE A 52 0.43 -5.78 -8.06
C ILE A 52 -0.61 -6.07 -9.14
N THR A 53 -1.74 -6.65 -8.76
CA THR A 53 -2.85 -6.98 -9.67
C THR A 53 -4.01 -6.05 -9.41
N ILE A 54 -4.53 -5.41 -10.46
CA ILE A 54 -5.65 -4.49 -10.38
C ILE A 54 -6.69 -4.81 -11.46
N THR A 55 -7.97 -4.69 -11.11
CA THR A 55 -9.07 -4.59 -12.06
C THR A 55 -9.47 -3.13 -12.20
N SER A 56 -9.37 -2.57 -13.40
CA SER A 56 -9.55 -1.12 -13.64
C SER A 56 -10.18 -0.81 -15.00
N LEU A 57 -10.70 0.40 -15.14
CA LEU A 57 -11.02 1.02 -16.42
C LEU A 57 -9.83 1.87 -16.91
N PRO A 58 -9.68 2.09 -18.24
CA PRO A 58 -8.72 3.05 -18.76
C PRO A 58 -9.00 4.46 -18.20
N SER A 59 -7.98 5.06 -17.57
CA SER A 59 -8.07 6.36 -16.89
C SER A 59 -6.93 7.32 -17.24
N ALA A 60 -6.02 6.91 -18.14
CA ALA A 60 -5.05 7.78 -18.78
C ALA A 60 -5.53 8.16 -20.18
N SER A 61 -5.20 9.36 -20.63
CA SER A 61 -5.47 9.82 -21.98
C SER A 61 -4.57 9.12 -23.01
N GLY A 62 -5.03 9.04 -24.26
CA GLY A 62 -4.22 8.50 -25.37
C GLY A 62 -3.80 7.04 -25.21
N THR A 63 -4.60 6.22 -24.51
CA THR A 63 -4.30 4.78 -24.33
C THR A 63 -4.69 3.95 -25.53
N GLY A 64 -5.71 4.37 -26.30
CA GLY A 64 -6.28 3.58 -27.39
C GLY A 64 -7.03 2.33 -26.93
N LEU A 65 -7.23 2.15 -25.61
CA LEU A 65 -7.93 1.01 -25.05
C LEU A 65 -9.45 1.26 -25.03
N PRO A 66 -10.28 0.22 -25.25
CA PRO A 66 -11.72 0.32 -25.04
C PRO A 66 -12.04 0.56 -23.56
N TYR A 67 -13.10 1.33 -23.28
CA TYR A 67 -13.53 1.66 -21.92
C TYR A 67 -14.29 0.49 -21.26
N VAL A 68 -13.55 -0.57 -20.93
CA VAL A 68 -14.08 -1.79 -20.30
C VAL A 68 -13.17 -2.24 -19.17
N TRP A 69 -13.75 -2.92 -18.17
CA TRP A 69 -12.98 -3.42 -17.03
C TRP A 69 -11.97 -4.46 -17.49
N THR A 70 -10.72 -4.27 -17.08
CA THR A 70 -9.60 -5.17 -17.41
C THR A 70 -8.80 -5.48 -16.16
N THR A 71 -8.39 -6.74 -16.02
CA THR A 71 -7.52 -7.18 -14.93
C THR A 71 -6.09 -7.29 -15.44
N ASN A 72 -5.17 -6.58 -14.80
CA ASN A 72 -3.79 -6.49 -15.22
C ASN A 72 -2.86 -6.68 -14.02
N THR A 73 -1.74 -7.36 -14.24
CA THR A 73 -0.67 -7.51 -13.25
C THR A 73 0.57 -6.74 -13.69
N TRP A 74 1.12 -5.97 -12.77
CA TRP A 74 2.27 -5.11 -12.97
C TRP A 74 3.36 -5.47 -11.97
N LYS A 75 4.63 -5.21 -12.30
CA LYS A 75 5.69 -5.18 -11.30
C LYS A 75 5.38 -4.09 -10.28
N ASN A 76 5.55 -4.39 -8.99
CA ASN A 76 5.45 -3.41 -7.90
C ASN A 76 6.70 -2.51 -7.87
N TYR A 77 6.89 -1.77 -8.96
CA TYR A 77 8.00 -0.90 -9.24
C TYR A 77 7.47 0.38 -9.88
N CYS A 78 7.81 1.52 -9.31
CA CYS A 78 7.49 2.82 -9.88
C CYS A 78 8.56 3.22 -10.91
N PRO A 79 8.26 3.21 -12.21
CA PRO A 79 9.22 3.58 -13.25
C PRO A 79 9.60 5.07 -13.22
N LEU A 80 8.76 5.94 -12.63
CA LEU A 80 9.08 7.36 -12.52
C LEU A 80 10.17 7.66 -11.48
N CYS A 81 10.13 7.02 -10.30
CA CYS A 81 11.08 7.29 -9.21
C CYS A 81 12.04 6.13 -8.90
N GLY A 82 11.92 5.01 -9.61
CA GLY A 82 12.82 3.87 -9.50
C GLY A 82 12.69 3.04 -8.22
N LYS A 83 11.58 3.15 -7.48
CA LYS A 83 11.38 2.44 -6.19
C LYS A 83 10.46 1.23 -6.33
N TYR A 84 10.87 0.12 -5.70
CA TYR A 84 10.04 -1.09 -5.55
C TYR A 84 9.14 -1.01 -4.30
N GLY A 85 8.06 -1.79 -4.27
CA GLY A 85 7.24 -1.99 -3.07
C GLY A 85 6.36 -0.80 -2.68
N GLY A 86 6.18 0.16 -3.60
CA GLY A 86 5.53 1.43 -3.33
C GLY A 86 4.23 1.68 -4.08
N LEU A 87 3.80 0.76 -4.94
CA LEU A 87 2.55 0.90 -5.68
C LEU A 87 1.37 0.48 -4.80
N LEU A 88 0.36 1.34 -4.73
CA LEU A 88 -0.87 1.14 -3.97
C LEU A 88 -2.07 1.10 -4.92
N ILE A 89 -3.02 0.19 -4.68
CA ILE A 89 -4.25 0.10 -5.48
C ILE A 89 -5.26 1.12 -4.97
N ASN A 90 -5.65 2.02 -5.86
CA ASN A 90 -6.75 2.97 -5.71
C ASN A 90 -6.84 3.66 -4.33
N PRO A 91 -5.73 4.19 -3.77
CA PRO A 91 -5.76 4.78 -2.43
C PRO A 91 -6.67 6.02 -2.37
N LYS A 92 -6.96 6.64 -3.51
CA LYS A 92 -7.85 7.81 -3.62
C LYS A 92 -9.32 7.45 -3.80
N GLY A 93 -9.66 6.17 -3.96
CA GLY A 93 -11.06 5.74 -4.06
C GLY A 93 -11.75 6.11 -5.38
N VAL A 94 -11.02 6.40 -6.46
CA VAL A 94 -11.61 6.79 -7.75
C VAL A 94 -12.36 5.63 -8.42
N TYR A 95 -13.31 5.95 -9.31
CA TYR A 95 -14.20 4.99 -9.96
C TYR A 95 -13.42 4.03 -10.88
N GLU A 96 -12.63 4.57 -11.80
CA GLU A 96 -11.87 3.79 -12.79
C GLU A 96 -10.77 2.92 -12.16
N LYS A 97 -10.47 3.18 -10.88
CA LYS A 97 -9.29 2.71 -10.17
C LYS A 97 -8.00 3.26 -10.75
N GLU A 98 -6.97 3.29 -9.92
CA GLU A 98 -5.63 3.70 -10.32
C GLU A 98 -4.60 2.96 -9.49
N ILE A 99 -3.34 3.06 -9.90
CA ILE A 99 -2.20 2.66 -9.09
C ILE A 99 -1.44 3.93 -8.72
N THR A 100 -1.23 4.20 -7.44
CA THR A 100 -0.48 5.37 -6.98
C THR A 100 0.82 4.95 -6.32
N CYS A 101 1.93 5.61 -6.65
CA CYS A 101 3.20 5.41 -5.97
C CYS A 101 3.28 6.23 -4.68
N LYS A 102 3.41 5.58 -3.52
CA LYS A 102 3.54 6.26 -2.21
C LYS A 102 4.83 7.08 -2.01
N TYR A 103 5.79 6.99 -2.94
CA TYR A 103 7.09 7.64 -2.82
C TYR A 103 7.22 8.93 -3.63
N CYS A 104 6.41 9.09 -4.69
CA CYS A 104 6.49 10.23 -5.59
C CYS A 104 5.11 10.69 -6.10
N ASP A 105 4.04 10.11 -5.57
CA ASP A 105 2.63 10.40 -5.88
C ASP A 105 2.24 10.28 -7.36
N ALA A 106 3.07 9.59 -8.16
CA ALA A 106 2.72 9.27 -9.54
C ALA A 106 1.52 8.34 -9.58
N ASP A 107 0.50 8.74 -10.35
CA ASP A 107 -0.70 7.95 -10.60
C ASP A 107 -0.61 7.28 -11.97
N TYR A 108 -0.88 6.00 -12.01
CA TYR A 108 -0.85 5.19 -13.22
C TYR A 108 -2.25 4.66 -13.50
N CYS A 109 -2.62 4.65 -14.77
CA CYS A 109 -3.81 3.96 -15.23
C CYS A 109 -3.64 2.45 -15.02
N GLY A 110 -4.53 1.82 -14.27
CA GLY A 110 -4.42 0.39 -13.97
C GLY A 110 -4.52 -0.51 -15.22
N SER A 111 -5.18 -0.03 -16.29
CA SER A 111 -5.42 -0.81 -17.51
C SER A 111 -4.27 -0.73 -18.50
N SER A 112 -3.73 0.47 -18.71
CA SER A 112 -2.65 0.71 -19.67
C SER A 112 -1.26 0.74 -19.04
N GLY A 113 -1.17 0.98 -17.73
CA GLY A 113 0.08 1.23 -17.02
C GLY A 113 0.65 2.64 -17.22
N LYS A 114 0.06 3.47 -18.09
CA LYS A 114 0.55 4.83 -18.36
C LYS A 114 0.40 5.73 -17.14
N ASP A 115 1.44 6.50 -16.83
CA ASP A 115 1.37 7.65 -15.92
C ASP A 115 0.28 8.62 -16.41
N LYS A 116 -0.56 9.08 -15.49
CA LYS A 116 -1.77 9.88 -15.73
C LYS A 116 -1.49 11.38 -15.82
N ALA A 117 -0.24 11.83 -15.71
CA ALA A 117 0.10 13.21 -16.01
C ALA A 117 -0.12 13.52 -17.50
N TYR A 118 -0.29 14.81 -17.82
CA TYR A 118 -0.36 15.25 -19.21
C TYR A 118 0.96 14.95 -19.92
N GLY A 119 0.93 14.13 -20.98
CA GLY A 119 2.13 13.58 -21.60
C GLY A 119 2.80 12.55 -20.68
N SER A 120 2.28 11.33 -20.70
CA SER A 120 2.68 10.24 -19.80
C SER A 120 4.20 10.15 -19.62
N ARG A 121 4.66 10.36 -18.38
CA ARG A 121 6.09 10.46 -18.05
C ARG A 121 6.79 9.10 -17.95
N ALA A 122 6.02 8.06 -17.67
CA ALA A 122 6.50 6.70 -17.50
C ALA A 122 5.36 5.69 -17.69
N THR A 123 5.68 4.41 -17.88
CA THR A 123 4.69 3.32 -18.00
C THR A 123 5.09 2.14 -17.13
N LEU A 124 4.13 1.59 -16.38
CA LEU A 124 4.34 0.40 -15.56
C LEU A 124 4.80 -0.79 -16.39
N ILE A 125 5.59 -1.66 -15.76
CA ILE A 125 6.15 -2.85 -16.39
C ILE A 125 5.22 -4.02 -16.13
N ARG A 126 4.81 -4.75 -17.18
CA ARG A 126 4.03 -5.99 -17.06
C ARG A 126 4.79 -7.03 -16.22
N ALA A 127 4.07 -7.72 -15.34
CA ALA A 127 4.60 -8.84 -14.58
C ALA A 127 4.45 -10.16 -15.34
#